data_AF-A0A482XF60-F1
#
_entry.id   AF-A0A482XF60-F1
#
_cell.length_a   1.000
_cell.length_b   1.000
_cell.length_c   1.000
_cell.angle_alpha   90.00
_cell.angle_beta   90.00
_cell.angle_gamma   90.00
#
_symmetry.space_group_name_H-M   'P 1'
#
loop_
_entity.id
_entity.type
_entity.pdbx_description
1 polymer ?
#
loop_
_entity_poly.entity_id
_entity_poly.type
_entity_poly.pdbx_seq_one_letter_code
_entity_poly.pdbx_strand_id
1 'polypeptide(L)'
;VTEAMLPRFAEPIPNVTVTVGRDALLACVVDNLRSYKVAWVRVDTQTILSIHHNVITQSPRVSLSFNDHRSWYLHIKNVQEVDRGWYMCQVNTDPMRSRQGYLQVVVPPRILEEETSGDLVVREATNVSLHCRAVGYPEPYVMWRREDGEDINYNGEIVNVVDGELLQISRVSRLHMGIYLCIASNGVPPSISKRLMLRVQFPPMLTIPNQLEGAYPGQDVALECHTEAYPTSINYWTTEDGDMIVSGTGEKYEAVSMDNGYSKYMLLKIRQVSSEDFGSYRCVAKNSLGETDGLIKLDEIPAPVTKIASIIQTNTNVNDSLEKGGRQRLSGNAVSDYQWQDSEFAEDSSTGTAIPLLPDTSSGSALSSRSFLFAALTFAIRRLTSHLLTSSLLLCNNRQKCRPC
;
A
#
# COMPACT_ATOMS: atom_id res chain seq x y z
N VAL A 1 -47.99 -41.24 -41.17
CA VAL A 1 -47.64 -40.74 -39.81
C VAL A 1 -48.14 -39.31 -39.73
N THR A 2 -49.02 -38.96 -38.78
CA THR A 2 -49.45 -37.57 -38.60
C THR A 2 -48.25 -36.76 -38.07
N GLU A 3 -48.12 -35.48 -38.44
CA GLU A 3 -46.98 -34.63 -38.08
C GLU A 3 -46.75 -34.57 -36.55
N ALA A 4 -47.82 -34.70 -35.76
CA ALA A 4 -47.79 -34.78 -34.31
C ALA A 4 -47.03 -36.00 -33.73
N MET A 5 -46.78 -37.03 -34.55
CA MET A 5 -46.09 -38.27 -34.13
C MET A 5 -44.60 -38.30 -34.52
N LEU A 6 -44.10 -37.29 -35.25
CA LEU A 6 -42.69 -37.20 -35.62
C LEU A 6 -41.82 -36.70 -34.45
N PRO A 7 -40.53 -37.11 -34.39
CA PRO A 7 -39.58 -36.57 -33.44
C PRO A 7 -39.47 -35.04 -33.53
N ARG A 8 -39.46 -34.41 -32.37
CA ARG A 8 -39.24 -32.96 -32.25
C ARG A 8 -38.24 -32.68 -31.14
N PHE A 9 -37.40 -31.69 -31.36
CA PHE A 9 -36.55 -31.17 -30.29
C PHE A 9 -37.44 -30.41 -29.32
N ALA A 10 -37.40 -30.79 -28.04
CA ALA A 10 -38.17 -30.13 -27.01
C ALA A 10 -37.63 -28.71 -26.75
N GLU A 11 -36.31 -28.56 -26.79
CA GLU A 11 -35.59 -27.32 -26.52
C GLU A 11 -34.41 -27.15 -27.50
N PRO A 12 -33.94 -25.91 -27.74
CA PRO A 12 -32.65 -25.68 -28.40
C PRO A 12 -31.51 -26.29 -27.60
N ILE A 13 -30.43 -26.67 -28.28
CA ILE A 13 -29.21 -27.09 -27.58
C ILE A 13 -28.56 -25.81 -27.02
N PRO A 14 -28.30 -25.74 -25.70
CA PRO A 14 -27.70 -24.55 -25.11
C PRO A 14 -26.25 -24.38 -25.57
N ASN A 15 -25.84 -23.13 -25.74
CA ASN A 15 -24.41 -22.82 -25.83
C ASN A 15 -23.79 -23.01 -24.44
N VAL A 16 -22.65 -23.67 -24.38
CA VAL A 16 -21.97 -24.00 -23.12
C VAL A 16 -20.59 -23.38 -23.14
N THR A 17 -20.27 -22.61 -22.09
CA THR A 17 -18.92 -22.07 -21.88
C THR A 17 -18.21 -22.90 -20.81
N VAL A 18 -17.03 -23.42 -21.14
CA VAL A 18 -16.27 -24.31 -20.26
C VAL A 18 -14.81 -23.88 -20.21
N THR A 19 -14.24 -23.81 -19.00
CA THR A 19 -12.81 -23.57 -18.82
C THR A 19 -12.00 -24.80 -19.25
N VAL A 20 -10.88 -24.58 -19.95
CA VAL A 20 -9.96 -25.65 -20.36
C VAL A 20 -9.62 -26.58 -19.19
N GLY A 21 -9.57 -27.89 -19.45
CA GLY A 21 -9.34 -28.93 -18.46
C GLY A 21 -10.57 -29.40 -17.68
N ARG A 22 -11.71 -28.68 -17.75
CA ARG A 22 -12.99 -29.13 -17.17
C ARG A 22 -13.77 -30.01 -18.14
N ASP A 23 -14.82 -30.63 -17.65
CA ASP A 23 -15.70 -31.49 -18.45
C ASP A 23 -16.87 -30.65 -19.01
N ALA A 24 -17.21 -30.85 -20.28
CA ALA A 24 -18.38 -30.25 -20.93
C ALA A 24 -19.53 -31.26 -21.05
N LEU A 25 -20.75 -30.74 -20.94
CA LEU A 25 -22.00 -31.48 -21.13
C LEU A 25 -22.89 -30.76 -22.12
N LEU A 26 -23.15 -31.38 -23.27
CA LEU A 26 -24.14 -30.89 -24.24
C LEU A 26 -25.39 -31.75 -24.16
N ALA A 27 -26.53 -31.11 -23.93
CA ALA A 27 -27.81 -31.78 -23.76
C ALA A 27 -28.68 -31.62 -25.01
N CYS A 28 -29.29 -32.72 -25.44
CA CYS A 28 -30.25 -32.75 -26.53
C CYS A 28 -31.50 -33.51 -26.09
N VAL A 29 -32.66 -32.83 -26.09
CA VAL A 29 -33.93 -33.41 -25.66
C VAL A 29 -34.84 -33.59 -26.86
N VAL A 30 -35.27 -34.83 -27.11
CA VAL A 30 -36.10 -35.20 -28.26
C VAL A 30 -37.37 -35.88 -27.77
N ASP A 31 -38.51 -35.25 -27.99
CA ASP A 31 -39.83 -35.84 -27.77
C ASP A 31 -40.21 -36.75 -28.96
N ASN A 32 -41.07 -37.74 -28.71
CA ASN A 32 -41.59 -38.66 -29.73
C ASN A 32 -40.51 -39.44 -30.51
N LEU A 33 -39.37 -39.75 -29.88
CA LEU A 33 -38.24 -40.40 -30.56
C LEU A 33 -38.60 -41.79 -31.13
N ARG A 34 -39.44 -42.57 -30.45
CA ARG A 34 -39.91 -43.91 -30.92
C ARG A 34 -38.75 -44.79 -31.41
N SER A 35 -38.71 -45.17 -32.68
CA SER A 35 -37.67 -46.00 -33.31
C SER A 35 -36.57 -45.18 -34.00
N TYR A 36 -36.68 -43.85 -34.01
CA TYR A 36 -35.64 -42.98 -34.56
C TYR A 36 -34.41 -42.96 -33.66
N LYS A 37 -33.27 -42.64 -34.25
CA LYS A 37 -31.95 -42.63 -33.60
C LYS A 37 -31.42 -41.21 -33.57
N VAL A 38 -30.82 -40.85 -32.43
CA VAL A 38 -30.11 -39.59 -32.23
C VAL A 38 -28.63 -39.79 -32.53
N ALA A 39 -28.01 -38.86 -33.22
CA ALA A 39 -26.57 -38.82 -33.46
C ALA A 39 -26.00 -37.48 -33.02
N TRP A 40 -24.82 -37.50 -32.40
CA TRP A 40 -24.02 -36.30 -32.18
C TRP A 40 -22.97 -36.18 -33.27
N VAL A 41 -22.90 -35.01 -33.89
CA VAL A 41 -21.99 -34.72 -35.01
C VAL A 41 -21.28 -33.41 -34.71
N ARG A 42 -19.97 -33.40 -34.93
CA ARG A 42 -19.17 -32.17 -34.91
C ARG A 42 -19.37 -31.45 -36.24
N VAL A 43 -19.84 -30.20 -36.24
CA VAL A 43 -20.34 -29.52 -37.45
C VAL A 43 -19.20 -29.11 -38.39
N ASP A 44 -18.13 -28.57 -37.83
CA ASP A 44 -16.94 -28.09 -38.56
C ASP A 44 -16.23 -29.21 -39.33
N THR A 45 -16.06 -30.38 -38.72
CA THR A 45 -15.36 -31.53 -39.31
C THR A 45 -16.30 -32.58 -39.89
N GLN A 46 -17.62 -32.39 -39.78
CA GLN A 46 -18.66 -33.37 -40.11
C GLN A 46 -18.43 -34.76 -39.47
N THR A 47 -17.70 -34.81 -38.35
CA THR A 47 -17.34 -36.07 -37.70
C THR A 47 -18.48 -36.57 -36.84
N ILE A 48 -18.92 -37.79 -37.09
CA ILE A 48 -19.92 -38.47 -36.26
C ILE A 48 -19.25 -38.88 -34.95
N LEU A 49 -19.69 -38.27 -33.85
CA LEU A 49 -19.19 -38.56 -32.51
C LEU A 49 -19.90 -39.78 -31.93
N SER A 50 -21.20 -39.89 -32.17
CA SER A 50 -22.00 -41.02 -31.72
C SER A 50 -23.22 -41.27 -32.60
N ILE A 51 -23.71 -42.51 -32.55
CA ILE A 51 -24.99 -42.91 -33.13
C ILE A 51 -25.75 -43.73 -32.09
N HIS A 52 -26.90 -43.23 -31.70
CA HIS A 52 -27.77 -43.80 -30.67
C HIS A 52 -26.97 -44.02 -29.37
N HIS A 53 -26.88 -45.24 -28.86
CA HIS A 53 -26.13 -45.55 -27.63
C HIS A 53 -24.62 -45.78 -27.85
N ASN A 54 -24.13 -45.75 -29.10
CA ASN A 54 -22.74 -46.06 -29.41
C ASN A 54 -21.92 -44.80 -29.67
N VAL A 55 -20.77 -44.69 -28.99
CA VAL A 55 -19.73 -43.71 -29.32
C VAL A 55 -18.95 -44.23 -30.52
N ILE A 56 -18.83 -43.42 -31.57
CA ILE A 56 -18.16 -43.77 -32.83
C ILE A 56 -16.77 -43.14 -32.93
N THR A 57 -16.57 -41.98 -32.31
CA THR A 57 -15.28 -41.30 -32.28
C THR A 57 -14.21 -42.12 -31.54
N GLN A 58 -12.96 -42.02 -31.99
CA GLN A 58 -11.80 -42.62 -31.32
C GLN A 58 -11.31 -41.80 -30.12
N SER A 59 -11.86 -40.60 -29.89
CA SER A 59 -11.46 -39.77 -28.77
C SER A 59 -11.92 -40.40 -27.45
N PRO A 60 -11.01 -40.79 -26.54
CA PRO A 60 -11.36 -41.41 -25.26
C PRO A 60 -12.03 -40.42 -24.28
N ARG A 61 -12.01 -39.13 -24.63
CA ARG A 61 -12.61 -38.04 -23.85
C ARG A 61 -14.11 -37.94 -24.06
N VAL A 62 -14.63 -38.53 -25.13
CA VAL A 62 -16.05 -38.42 -25.51
C VAL A 62 -16.82 -39.61 -24.97
N SER A 63 -17.89 -39.36 -24.22
CA SER A 63 -18.82 -40.40 -23.76
C SER A 63 -20.27 -39.93 -23.87
N LEU A 64 -21.20 -40.89 -23.83
CA LEU A 64 -22.63 -40.61 -23.85
C LEU A 64 -23.29 -41.01 -22.54
N SER A 65 -24.28 -40.24 -22.12
CA SER A 65 -25.33 -40.71 -21.22
C SER A 65 -26.70 -40.35 -21.80
N PHE A 66 -27.74 -41.06 -21.39
CA PHE A 66 -29.10 -40.81 -21.83
C PHE A 66 -30.07 -41.16 -20.71
N ASN A 67 -31.23 -40.51 -20.71
CA ASN A 67 -32.31 -40.82 -19.79
C ASN A 67 -33.61 -41.08 -20.56
N ASP A 68 -34.30 -42.19 -20.22
CA ASP A 68 -35.65 -42.52 -20.69
C ASP A 68 -35.87 -42.38 -22.22
N HIS A 69 -34.83 -42.58 -23.03
CA HIS A 69 -34.79 -42.33 -24.49
C HIS A 69 -35.19 -40.91 -24.95
N ARG A 70 -35.37 -39.97 -24.02
CA ARG A 70 -35.80 -38.60 -24.28
C ARG A 70 -34.63 -37.62 -24.29
N SER A 71 -33.73 -37.74 -23.31
CA SER A 71 -32.58 -36.86 -23.15
C SER A 71 -31.29 -37.57 -23.54
N TRP A 72 -30.50 -36.93 -24.38
CA TRP A 72 -29.25 -37.43 -24.94
C TRP A 72 -28.13 -36.46 -24.61
N TYR A 73 -27.15 -36.94 -23.85
CA TYR A 73 -26.06 -36.11 -23.33
C TYR A 73 -24.73 -36.51 -23.94
N LEU A 74 -24.04 -35.55 -24.54
CA LEU A 74 -22.66 -35.69 -24.99
C LEU A 74 -21.74 -35.13 -23.91
N HIS A 75 -20.89 -35.99 -23.38
CA HIS A 75 -19.87 -35.62 -22.40
C HIS A 75 -18.52 -35.51 -23.11
N ILE A 76 -17.79 -34.43 -22.85
CA ILE A 76 -16.42 -34.24 -23.33
C ILE A 76 -15.56 -33.97 -22.11
N LYS A 77 -14.76 -34.96 -21.72
CA LYS A 77 -13.85 -34.86 -20.57
C LYS A 77 -12.60 -34.06 -20.91
N ASN A 78 -12.04 -33.37 -19.92
CA ASN A 78 -10.77 -32.65 -20.04
C ASN A 78 -10.74 -31.80 -21.33
N VAL A 79 -11.69 -30.87 -21.44
CA VAL A 79 -11.92 -30.03 -22.61
C VAL A 79 -10.64 -29.28 -22.99
N GLN A 80 -10.31 -29.32 -24.28
CA GLN A 80 -9.17 -28.63 -24.87
C GLN A 80 -9.64 -27.50 -25.79
N GLU A 81 -8.77 -26.54 -26.09
CA GLU A 81 -9.13 -25.43 -26.99
C GLU A 81 -9.64 -25.90 -28.37
N VAL A 82 -9.11 -27.02 -28.86
CA VAL A 82 -9.51 -27.66 -30.13
C VAL A 82 -10.93 -28.24 -30.11
N ASP A 83 -11.56 -28.37 -28.94
CA ASP A 83 -12.96 -28.81 -28.82
C ASP A 83 -13.94 -27.64 -29.00
N ARG A 84 -13.46 -26.39 -29.09
CA ARG A 84 -14.31 -25.23 -29.38
C ARG A 84 -15.00 -25.42 -30.73
N GLY A 85 -16.31 -25.19 -30.78
CA GLY A 85 -17.04 -25.21 -32.03
C GLY A 85 -18.50 -25.59 -31.90
N TRP A 86 -19.13 -25.79 -33.05
CA TRP A 86 -20.53 -26.18 -33.17
C TRP A 86 -20.69 -27.70 -33.11
N TYR A 87 -21.59 -28.14 -32.25
CA TYR A 87 -22.02 -29.51 -32.09
C TYR A 87 -23.47 -29.64 -32.50
N MET A 88 -23.80 -30.69 -33.24
CA MET A 88 -25.13 -30.92 -33.78
C MET A 88 -25.71 -32.21 -33.21
N CYS A 89 -26.93 -32.11 -32.69
CA CYS A 89 -27.77 -33.25 -32.40
C CYS A 89 -28.70 -33.47 -33.59
N GLN A 90 -28.68 -34.67 -34.15
CA GLN A 90 -29.37 -35.02 -35.39
C GLN A 90 -30.24 -36.26 -35.20
N VAL A 91 -31.44 -36.24 -35.78
CA VAL A 91 -32.40 -37.35 -35.74
C VAL A 91 -32.68 -37.82 -37.16
N ASN A 92 -32.55 -39.12 -37.42
CA ASN A 92 -32.67 -39.76 -38.74
C ASN A 92 -34.12 -39.82 -39.31
N THR A 93 -34.84 -38.70 -39.23
CA THR A 93 -36.14 -38.47 -39.86
C THR A 93 -35.99 -38.20 -41.36
N ASP A 94 -37.09 -38.25 -42.10
CA ASP A 94 -37.15 -37.84 -43.51
C ASP A 94 -38.18 -36.71 -43.68
N PRO A 95 -37.76 -35.45 -43.92
CA PRO A 95 -36.37 -34.97 -43.98
C PRO A 95 -35.69 -34.98 -42.61
N MET A 96 -34.35 -35.02 -42.62
CA MET A 96 -33.55 -35.11 -41.42
C MET A 96 -33.66 -33.84 -40.56
N ARG A 97 -33.90 -34.03 -39.26
CA ARG A 97 -34.07 -32.94 -38.28
C ARG A 97 -32.83 -32.80 -37.42
N SER A 98 -32.38 -31.56 -37.21
CA SER A 98 -31.24 -31.27 -36.35
C SER A 98 -31.38 -29.97 -35.54
N ARG A 99 -30.60 -29.89 -34.47
CA ARG A 99 -30.33 -28.69 -33.68
C ARG A 99 -28.84 -28.59 -33.39
N GLN A 100 -28.35 -27.37 -33.21
CA GLN A 100 -26.95 -27.08 -32.97
C GLN A 100 -26.79 -26.30 -31.67
N GLY A 101 -25.67 -26.52 -30.98
CA GLY A 101 -25.21 -25.75 -29.84
C GLY A 101 -23.71 -25.53 -29.93
N TYR A 102 -23.24 -24.42 -29.37
CA TYR A 102 -21.83 -24.03 -29.42
C TYR A 102 -21.12 -24.35 -28.12
N LEU A 103 -19.96 -25.01 -28.19
CA LEU A 103 -19.05 -25.17 -27.07
C LEU A 103 -17.99 -24.06 -27.13
N GLN A 104 -18.09 -23.10 -26.22
CA GLN A 104 -17.09 -22.06 -26.03
C GLN A 104 -16.06 -22.53 -24.99
N VAL A 105 -14.82 -22.73 -25.43
CA VAL A 105 -13.71 -23.05 -24.52
C VAL A 105 -12.99 -21.77 -24.14
N VAL A 106 -12.91 -21.50 -22.83
CA VAL A 106 -12.20 -20.35 -22.25
C VAL A 106 -10.95 -20.80 -21.50
N VAL A 107 -9.91 -19.97 -21.50
CA VAL A 107 -8.60 -20.25 -20.92
C VAL A 107 -8.25 -19.13 -19.96
N PRO A 108 -8.04 -19.40 -18.66
CA PRO A 108 -7.61 -18.39 -17.69
C PRO A 108 -6.30 -17.71 -18.11
N PRO A 109 -6.04 -16.48 -17.63
CA PRO A 109 -4.81 -15.77 -17.96
C PRO A 109 -3.58 -16.48 -17.35
N ARG A 110 -2.48 -16.49 -18.09
CA ARG A 110 -1.14 -16.87 -17.60
C ARG A 110 -0.13 -15.80 -17.99
N ILE A 111 0.77 -15.45 -17.08
CA ILE A 111 1.87 -14.51 -17.36
C ILE A 111 3.02 -15.30 -17.96
N LEU A 112 3.61 -14.78 -19.04
CA LEU A 112 4.78 -15.35 -19.69
C LEU A 112 6.05 -14.78 -19.04
N GLU A 113 6.66 -15.58 -18.15
CA GLU A 113 7.78 -15.15 -17.32
C GLU A 113 9.00 -14.68 -18.13
N GLU A 114 9.31 -15.37 -19.23
CA GLU A 114 10.46 -15.07 -20.11
C GLU A 114 10.32 -13.74 -20.84
N GLU A 115 9.09 -13.25 -21.01
CA GLU A 115 8.76 -12.03 -21.74
C GLU A 115 8.35 -10.88 -20.80
N THR A 116 8.24 -11.16 -19.50
CA THR A 116 7.83 -10.18 -18.50
C THR A 116 9.05 -9.76 -17.69
N SER A 117 9.22 -8.45 -17.47
CA SER A 117 10.29 -7.90 -16.67
C SER A 117 10.37 -8.56 -15.28
N GLY A 118 11.59 -8.65 -14.74
CA GLY A 118 11.85 -9.06 -13.36
C GLY A 118 12.11 -7.87 -12.45
N ASP A 119 12.69 -8.14 -11.29
CA ASP A 119 13.24 -7.10 -10.41
C ASP A 119 14.26 -6.24 -11.16
N LEU A 120 14.17 -4.93 -10.95
CA LEU A 120 14.96 -3.96 -11.68
C LEU A 120 15.65 -2.98 -10.73
N VAL A 121 16.93 -2.72 -11.00
CA VAL A 121 17.72 -1.69 -10.32
C VAL A 121 18.20 -0.69 -11.35
N VAL A 122 17.85 0.58 -11.17
CA VAL A 122 18.22 1.68 -12.10
C VAL A 122 18.75 2.87 -11.35
N ARG A 123 19.40 3.83 -12.04
CA ARG A 123 19.85 5.09 -11.41
C ARG A 123 18.75 6.14 -11.42
N GLU A 124 18.77 7.02 -10.43
CA GLU A 124 17.87 8.18 -10.38
C GLU A 124 18.02 9.05 -11.65
N ALA A 125 16.92 9.68 -12.05
CA ALA A 125 16.76 10.47 -13.27
C ALA A 125 16.85 9.70 -14.60
N THR A 126 16.92 8.37 -14.58
CA THR A 126 16.82 7.53 -15.79
C THR A 126 15.38 7.18 -16.15
N ASN A 127 15.15 6.70 -17.38
CA ASN A 127 13.84 6.22 -17.80
C ASN A 127 13.76 4.69 -17.61
N VAL A 128 12.62 4.23 -17.12
CA VAL A 128 12.33 2.82 -16.84
C VAL A 128 11.20 2.35 -17.73
N SER A 129 11.27 1.11 -18.21
CA SER A 129 10.17 0.42 -18.88
C SER A 129 10.04 -0.98 -18.29
N LEU A 130 8.90 -1.25 -17.67
CA LEU A 130 8.53 -2.57 -17.16
C LEU A 130 7.49 -3.16 -18.10
N HIS A 131 7.76 -4.35 -18.62
CA HIS A 131 6.88 -5.05 -19.54
C HIS A 131 6.26 -6.26 -18.85
N CYS A 132 5.00 -6.55 -19.13
CA CYS A 132 4.29 -7.72 -18.64
C CYS A 132 3.38 -8.29 -19.71
N ARG A 133 3.69 -9.51 -20.13
CA ARG A 133 2.98 -10.21 -21.18
C ARG A 133 2.15 -11.34 -20.59
N ALA A 134 0.87 -11.38 -20.95
CA ALA A 134 -0.04 -12.42 -20.52
C ALA A 134 -0.80 -13.03 -21.70
N VAL A 135 -1.14 -14.32 -21.61
CA VAL A 135 -1.91 -15.04 -22.63
C VAL A 135 -3.08 -15.78 -22.01
N GLY A 136 -4.13 -15.99 -22.78
CA GLY A 136 -5.38 -16.59 -22.33
C GLY A 136 -6.45 -16.43 -23.39
N TYR A 137 -7.64 -16.98 -23.14
CA TYR A 137 -8.80 -16.78 -24.01
C TYR A 137 -10.07 -16.53 -23.19
N PRO A 138 -10.74 -15.37 -23.34
CA PRO A 138 -10.38 -14.24 -24.22
C PRO A 138 -9.00 -13.65 -23.94
N GLU A 139 -8.46 -12.83 -24.85
CA GLU A 139 -7.15 -12.21 -24.68
C GLU A 139 -7.11 -11.42 -23.36
N PRO A 140 -6.12 -11.66 -22.48
CA PRO A 140 -6.04 -10.98 -21.20
C PRO A 140 -5.75 -9.49 -21.35
N TYR A 141 -6.42 -8.72 -20.51
CA TYR A 141 -6.08 -7.36 -20.24
C TYR A 141 -5.06 -7.28 -19.08
N VAL A 142 -4.07 -6.39 -19.21
CA VAL A 142 -3.01 -6.17 -18.22
C VAL A 142 -3.12 -4.77 -17.63
N MET A 143 -2.92 -4.68 -16.32
CA MET A 143 -2.83 -3.42 -15.58
C MET A 143 -1.71 -3.47 -14.53
N TRP A 144 -1.18 -2.31 -14.19
CA TRP A 144 -0.15 -2.11 -13.19
C TRP A 144 -0.70 -1.36 -12.00
N ARG A 145 -0.26 -1.73 -10.79
CA ARG A 145 -0.50 -0.97 -9.57
C ARG A 145 0.64 -1.16 -8.59
N ARG A 146 0.77 -0.27 -7.61
CA ARG A 146 1.67 -0.52 -6.48
C ARG A 146 1.03 -1.47 -5.48
N GLU A 147 1.87 -2.27 -4.83
CA GLU A 147 1.44 -3.20 -3.79
C GLU A 147 1.11 -2.49 -2.48
N ASP A 148 1.86 -1.44 -2.14
CA ASP A 148 1.61 -0.60 -0.95
C ASP A 148 0.29 0.19 -1.03
N GLY A 149 -0.34 0.24 -2.22
CA GLY A 149 -1.57 0.96 -2.46
C GLY A 149 -1.38 2.45 -2.73
N GLU A 150 -0.13 2.92 -2.79
CA GLU A 150 0.16 4.29 -3.19
C GLU A 150 -0.08 4.50 -4.69
N ASP A 151 -0.29 5.76 -5.07
CA ASP A 151 -0.42 6.13 -6.46
C ASP A 151 0.93 6.09 -7.19
N ILE A 152 0.88 5.73 -8.47
CA ILE A 152 2.02 5.79 -9.39
C ILE A 152 2.08 7.21 -9.95
N ASN A 153 3.21 7.87 -9.77
CA ASN A 153 3.54 9.05 -10.58
C ASN A 153 3.97 8.59 -11.98
N TYR A 154 3.04 8.60 -12.91
CA TYR A 154 3.21 8.23 -14.30
C TYR A 154 3.51 9.49 -15.13
N ASN A 155 4.78 9.86 -15.23
CA ASN A 155 5.25 10.98 -16.06
C ASN A 155 4.60 12.34 -15.71
N GLY A 156 4.29 12.57 -14.43
CA GLY A 156 3.64 13.79 -13.93
C GLY A 156 2.15 13.62 -13.63
N GLU A 157 1.53 12.52 -14.07
CA GLU A 157 0.16 12.16 -13.71
C GLU A 157 0.17 11.23 -12.50
N ILE A 158 -0.69 11.46 -11.50
CA ILE A 158 -0.78 10.62 -10.31
C ILE A 158 -1.99 9.71 -10.48
N VAL A 159 -1.74 8.40 -10.64
CA VAL A 159 -2.77 7.40 -10.92
C VAL A 159 -2.60 6.16 -10.06
N ASN A 160 -3.71 5.59 -9.58
CA ASN A 160 -3.68 4.37 -8.77
C ASN A 160 -3.42 3.10 -9.61
N VAL A 161 -3.76 3.16 -10.90
CA VAL A 161 -3.64 2.05 -11.86
C VAL A 161 -3.15 2.60 -13.19
N VAL A 162 -2.23 1.88 -13.84
CA VAL A 162 -1.80 2.13 -15.22
C VAL A 162 -2.20 0.96 -16.10
N ASP A 163 -2.88 1.26 -17.19
CA ASP A 163 -3.43 0.28 -18.10
C ASP A 163 -2.44 -0.11 -19.20
N GLY A 164 -2.39 -1.40 -19.55
CA GLY A 164 -1.55 -1.94 -20.63
C GLY A 164 -0.35 -2.77 -20.17
N GLU A 165 0.25 -3.48 -21.12
CA GLU A 165 1.38 -4.38 -20.88
C GLU A 165 2.70 -3.67 -20.56
N LEU A 166 2.80 -2.36 -20.80
CA LEU A 166 4.03 -1.58 -20.66
C LEU A 166 3.86 -0.40 -19.70
N LEU A 167 4.58 -0.42 -18.60
CA LEU A 167 4.68 0.69 -17.66
C LEU A 167 5.99 1.46 -17.90
N GLN A 168 5.87 2.68 -18.43
CA GLN A 168 7.01 3.56 -18.72
C GLN A 168 7.06 4.75 -17.78
N ILE A 169 8.10 4.82 -16.95
CA ILE A 169 8.31 5.91 -16.00
C ILE A 169 9.56 6.69 -16.41
N SER A 170 9.39 7.96 -16.76
CA SER A 170 10.47 8.85 -17.16
C SER A 170 11.08 9.55 -15.96
N ARG A 171 12.40 9.75 -15.99
CA ARG A 171 13.15 10.46 -14.94
C ARG A 171 12.81 9.96 -13.54
N VAL A 172 12.97 8.66 -13.34
CA VAL A 172 12.63 7.96 -12.10
C VAL A 172 13.29 8.65 -10.90
N SER A 173 12.53 8.80 -9.82
CA SER A 173 13.00 9.31 -8.53
C SER A 173 12.95 8.21 -7.46
N ARG A 174 13.62 8.42 -6.33
CA ARG A 174 13.54 7.51 -5.17
C ARG A 174 12.11 7.19 -4.69
N LEU A 175 11.15 8.10 -4.89
CA LEU A 175 9.73 7.90 -4.54
C LEU A 175 9.04 6.83 -5.40
N HIS A 176 9.61 6.50 -6.56
CA HIS A 176 9.12 5.43 -7.41
C HIS A 176 9.59 4.04 -6.95
N MET A 177 10.49 3.95 -5.96
CA MET A 177 10.88 2.67 -5.39
C MET A 177 9.67 1.95 -4.81
N GLY A 178 9.64 0.63 -4.98
CA GLY A 178 8.61 -0.20 -4.38
C GLY A 178 8.30 -1.42 -5.23
N ILE A 179 7.27 -2.14 -4.80
CA ILE A 179 6.79 -3.34 -5.47
C ILE A 179 5.62 -2.96 -6.37
N TYR A 180 5.77 -3.26 -7.64
CA TYR A 180 4.76 -3.11 -8.67
C TYR A 180 4.13 -4.47 -8.96
N LEU A 181 2.81 -4.49 -9.06
CA LEU A 181 2.02 -5.65 -9.43
C LEU A 181 1.57 -5.48 -10.88
N CYS A 182 2.01 -6.36 -11.77
CA CYS A 182 1.33 -6.58 -13.03
C CYS A 182 0.17 -7.55 -12.77
N ILE A 183 -1.04 -7.19 -13.14
CA ILE A 183 -2.25 -8.00 -12.96
C ILE A 183 -2.86 -8.28 -14.34
N ALA A 184 -3.07 -9.56 -14.65
CA ALA A 184 -3.67 -10.02 -15.89
C ALA A 184 -5.04 -10.67 -15.64
N SER A 185 -6.04 -10.25 -16.41
CA SER A 185 -7.42 -10.73 -16.29
C SER A 185 -8.12 -10.76 -17.66
N ASN A 186 -8.88 -11.82 -17.93
CA ASN A 186 -9.76 -11.92 -19.10
C ASN A 186 -11.22 -12.25 -18.72
N GLY A 187 -11.60 -12.01 -17.46
CA GLY A 187 -12.91 -12.38 -16.93
C GLY A 187 -13.08 -13.88 -16.62
N VAL A 188 -12.07 -14.72 -16.88
CA VAL A 188 -12.05 -16.14 -16.53
C VAL A 188 -11.17 -16.32 -15.29
N PRO A 189 -11.74 -16.72 -14.14
CA PRO A 189 -10.96 -16.91 -12.93
C PRO A 189 -9.97 -18.09 -13.03
N PRO A 190 -8.82 -18.02 -12.33
CA PRO A 190 -8.37 -16.89 -11.51
C PRO A 190 -7.69 -15.79 -12.38
N SER A 191 -7.87 -14.53 -12.00
CA SER A 191 -6.93 -13.48 -12.40
C SER A 191 -5.57 -13.77 -11.77
N ILE A 192 -4.49 -13.42 -12.45
CA ILE A 192 -3.12 -13.70 -11.99
C ILE A 192 -2.32 -12.41 -11.89
N SER A 193 -1.31 -12.38 -11.04
CA SER A 193 -0.42 -11.23 -10.91
C SER A 193 1.03 -11.65 -10.73
N LYS A 194 1.96 -10.80 -11.18
CA LYS A 194 3.40 -10.92 -10.94
C LYS A 194 3.89 -9.69 -10.17
N ARG A 195 4.74 -9.94 -9.17
CA ARG A 195 5.39 -8.92 -8.34
C ARG A 195 6.74 -8.56 -8.94
N LEU A 196 7.04 -7.26 -9.05
CA LEU A 196 8.32 -6.74 -9.53
C LEU A 196 8.83 -5.67 -8.57
N MET A 197 10.04 -5.82 -8.04
CA MET A 197 10.66 -4.80 -7.20
C MET A 197 11.45 -3.80 -8.05
N LEU A 198 11.08 -2.52 -8.01
CA LEU A 198 11.85 -1.43 -8.59
C LEU A 198 12.71 -0.77 -7.51
N ARG A 199 14.04 -0.77 -7.70
CA ARG A 199 15.00 -0.08 -6.84
C ARG A 199 15.71 1.01 -7.61
N VAL A 200 15.85 2.18 -6.99
CA VAL A 200 16.43 3.38 -7.61
C VAL A 200 17.74 3.77 -6.91
N GLN A 201 18.84 3.83 -7.64
CA GLN A 201 20.16 4.14 -7.11
C GLN A 201 20.36 5.66 -7.06
N PHE A 202 20.68 6.20 -5.88
CA PHE A 202 20.95 7.62 -5.65
C PHE A 202 22.04 7.82 -4.59
N PRO A 203 22.87 8.89 -4.70
CA PRO A 203 23.90 9.20 -3.71
C PRO A 203 23.28 9.54 -2.35
N PRO A 204 24.02 9.42 -1.24
CA PRO A 204 23.45 9.67 0.07
C PRO A 204 23.03 11.14 0.19
N MET A 205 21.89 11.37 0.84
CA MET A 205 21.40 12.69 1.22
C MET A 205 21.31 12.76 2.74
N LEU A 206 21.54 13.93 3.32
CA LEU A 206 21.46 14.16 4.76
C LEU A 206 20.41 15.22 5.08
N THR A 207 19.67 14.99 6.15
CA THR A 207 18.76 15.94 6.77
C THR A 207 19.13 16.05 8.26
N ILE A 208 19.50 17.25 8.69
CA ILE A 208 19.85 17.55 10.07
C ILE A 208 18.68 18.33 10.68
N PRO A 209 18.01 17.81 11.73
CA PRO A 209 16.91 18.52 12.38
C PRO A 209 17.35 19.84 13.01
N ASN A 210 18.49 19.81 13.72
CA ASN A 210 19.06 20.96 14.42
C ASN A 210 20.54 21.13 14.04
N GLN A 211 20.86 22.24 13.37
CA GLN A 211 22.25 22.56 12.99
C GLN A 211 23.04 23.22 14.12
N LEU A 212 22.36 23.70 15.15
CA LEU A 212 22.94 24.34 16.33
C LEU A 212 22.27 23.75 17.57
N GLU A 213 23.08 23.14 18.43
CA GLU A 213 22.67 22.62 19.72
C GLU A 213 23.37 23.39 20.82
N GLY A 214 22.60 23.83 21.81
CA GLY A 214 23.11 24.53 22.98
C GLY A 214 23.13 23.61 24.19
N ALA A 215 24.23 23.59 24.95
CA ALA A 215 24.31 22.82 26.18
C ALA A 215 25.06 23.54 27.30
N TYR A 216 24.67 23.26 28.54
CA TYR A 216 25.45 23.64 29.72
C TYR A 216 26.55 22.60 29.98
N PRO A 217 27.71 23.02 30.53
CA PRO A 217 28.74 22.08 30.98
C PRO A 217 28.17 21.02 31.94
N GLY A 218 28.54 19.76 31.74
CA GLY A 218 28.10 18.59 32.50
C GLY A 218 26.79 17.97 32.01
N GLN A 219 26.09 18.57 31.05
CA GLN A 219 24.89 17.95 30.46
C GLN A 219 25.24 16.83 29.48
N ASP A 220 24.30 15.89 29.32
CA ASP A 220 24.33 14.92 28.24
C ASP A 220 23.59 15.50 27.03
N VAL A 221 24.22 15.43 25.85
CA VAL A 221 23.70 15.99 24.59
C VAL A 221 23.58 14.87 23.57
N ALA A 222 22.60 14.98 22.67
CA ALA A 222 22.47 14.08 21.54
C ALA A 222 22.37 14.89 20.24
N LEU A 223 23.26 14.61 19.28
CA LEU A 223 23.23 15.21 17.95
C LEU A 223 22.55 14.25 16.99
N GLU A 224 21.63 14.77 16.18
CA GLU A 224 20.76 13.99 15.31
C GLU A 224 21.03 14.22 13.83
N CYS A 225 21.05 13.15 13.04
CA CYS A 225 21.23 13.24 11.60
C CYS A 225 20.48 12.10 10.88
N HIS A 226 19.69 12.44 9.87
CA HIS A 226 18.95 11.49 9.06
C HIS A 226 19.62 11.36 7.71
N THR A 227 19.74 10.14 7.18
CA THR A 227 20.30 9.91 5.85
C THR A 227 19.43 8.98 5.03
N GLU A 228 19.34 9.26 3.73
CA GLU A 228 18.73 8.37 2.76
C GLU A 228 19.72 8.03 1.66
N ALA A 229 19.88 6.74 1.33
CA ALA A 229 20.80 6.29 0.30
C ALA A 229 20.41 4.91 -0.25
N TYR A 230 20.59 4.71 -1.56
CA TYR A 230 20.57 3.38 -2.17
C TYR A 230 21.64 3.26 -3.27
N PRO A 231 22.56 2.27 -3.23
CA PRO A 231 22.74 1.26 -2.18
C PRO A 231 22.98 1.87 -0.79
N THR A 232 22.74 1.07 0.25
CA THR A 232 22.84 1.53 1.64
C THR A 232 24.22 2.16 1.92
N SER A 233 24.22 3.30 2.62
CA SER A 233 25.44 4.02 2.95
C SER A 233 26.11 3.47 4.21
N ILE A 234 27.43 3.62 4.26
CA ILE A 234 28.23 3.57 5.48
C ILE A 234 28.15 4.97 6.10
N ASN A 235 27.86 5.03 7.40
CA ASN A 235 27.73 6.30 8.09
C ASN A 235 28.58 6.34 9.37
N TYR A 236 29.15 7.50 9.66
CA TYR A 236 30.02 7.73 10.81
C TYR A 236 30.01 9.21 11.19
N TRP A 237 30.53 9.50 12.38
CA TRP A 237 30.69 10.86 12.88
C TRP A 237 32.16 11.26 12.86
N THR A 238 32.44 12.51 12.53
CA THR A 238 33.78 13.09 12.66
C THR A 238 33.73 14.41 13.42
N THR A 239 34.85 14.81 13.99
CA THR A 239 35.06 16.20 14.44
C THR A 239 35.21 17.13 13.23
N GLU A 240 35.27 18.44 13.48
CA GLU A 240 35.56 19.44 12.45
C GLU A 240 36.89 19.20 11.74
N ASP A 241 37.90 18.69 12.47
CA ASP A 241 39.25 18.38 11.98
C ASP A 241 39.31 17.10 11.14
N GLY A 242 38.20 16.34 11.06
CA GLY A 242 38.09 15.11 10.29
C GLY A 242 38.45 13.83 11.04
N ASP A 243 38.73 13.93 12.34
CA ASP A 243 38.99 12.76 13.18
C ASP A 243 37.69 11.97 13.39
N MET A 244 37.74 10.66 13.13
CA MET A 244 36.60 9.79 13.34
C MET A 244 36.29 9.63 14.83
N ILE A 245 35.03 9.83 15.18
CA ILE A 245 34.53 9.61 16.54
C ILE A 245 34.24 8.12 16.68
N VAL A 246 35.13 7.43 17.38
CA VAL A 246 34.99 6.00 17.67
C VAL A 246 34.00 5.84 18.82
N SER A 247 32.93 5.08 18.58
CA SER A 247 31.88 4.83 19.57
C SER A 247 32.21 3.60 20.42
N GLY A 248 32.29 3.79 21.74
CA GLY A 248 32.39 2.72 22.74
C GLY A 248 31.22 2.75 23.73
N THR A 249 30.65 1.58 24.08
CA THR A 249 29.57 1.51 25.09
C THR A 249 30.09 1.91 26.46
N GLY A 250 29.58 3.02 27.00
CA GLY A 250 30.03 3.58 28.28
C GLY A 250 31.18 4.59 28.18
N GLU A 251 31.60 4.93 26.96
CA GLU A 251 32.56 6.00 26.71
C GLU A 251 31.84 7.36 26.57
N LYS A 252 32.63 8.45 26.57
CA LYS A 252 32.13 9.84 26.48
C LYS A 252 31.26 10.06 25.24
N TYR A 253 31.62 9.41 24.14
CA TYR A 253 30.94 9.47 22.85
C TYR A 253 30.29 8.11 22.52
N GLU A 254 28.98 8.11 22.30
CA GLU A 254 28.22 6.91 21.93
C GLU A 254 27.44 7.19 20.63
N ALA A 255 27.86 6.60 19.52
CA ALA A 255 27.19 6.69 18.24
C ALA A 255 26.23 5.51 18.04
N VAL A 256 24.96 5.83 17.83
CA VAL A 256 23.89 4.86 17.59
C VAL A 256 23.30 5.13 16.21
N SER A 257 23.06 4.07 15.44
CA SER A 257 22.37 4.16 14.15
C SER A 257 21.20 3.19 14.08
N MET A 258 20.03 3.67 13.69
CA MET A 258 18.84 2.86 13.39
C MET A 258 18.67 2.75 11.88
N ASP A 259 18.41 1.53 11.40
CA ASP A 259 18.30 1.21 9.97
C ASP A 259 16.86 0.87 9.60
N ASN A 260 16.28 1.64 8.68
CA ASN A 260 14.95 1.45 8.12
C ASN A 260 15.01 1.22 6.59
N GLY A 261 15.97 0.42 6.13
CA GLY A 261 16.11 0.05 4.72
C GLY A 261 16.99 1.02 3.96
N TYR A 262 16.39 1.96 3.21
CA TYR A 262 17.15 3.00 2.50
C TYR A 262 17.32 4.29 3.32
N SER A 263 16.61 4.41 4.45
CA SER A 263 16.70 5.53 5.38
C SER A 263 17.38 5.06 6.67
N LYS A 264 18.31 5.87 7.20
CA LYS A 264 19.01 5.61 8.45
C LYS A 264 18.95 6.85 9.34
N TYR A 265 18.78 6.62 10.63
CA TYR A 265 18.83 7.66 11.65
C TYR A 265 20.11 7.48 12.47
N MET A 266 20.89 8.55 12.59
CA MET A 266 22.16 8.60 13.31
C MET A 266 22.02 9.50 14.53
N LEU A 267 22.52 9.02 15.66
CA LEU A 267 22.51 9.73 16.93
C LEU A 267 23.92 9.68 17.53
N LEU A 268 24.53 10.83 17.82
CA LEU A 268 25.76 10.91 18.60
C LEU A 268 25.43 11.44 19.98
N LYS A 269 25.53 10.59 21.00
CA LYS A 269 25.38 11.00 22.40
C LYS A 269 26.75 11.40 22.95
N ILE A 270 26.81 12.58 23.55
CA ILE A 270 27.99 13.12 24.23
C ILE A 270 27.62 13.26 25.70
N ARG A 271 28.27 12.48 26.56
CA ARG A 271 27.99 12.47 28.01
C ARG A 271 28.87 13.46 28.75
N GLN A 272 28.30 14.15 29.74
CA GLN A 272 28.98 15.13 30.59
C GLN A 272 29.84 16.11 29.77
N VAL A 273 29.18 16.89 28.91
CA VAL A 273 29.81 17.85 28.00
C VAL A 273 30.77 18.78 28.76
N SER A 274 31.98 18.91 28.25
CA SER A 274 33.06 19.76 28.78
C SER A 274 33.45 20.83 27.76
N SER A 275 34.29 21.77 28.18
CA SER A 275 34.76 22.86 27.29
C SER A 275 35.43 22.38 26.01
N GLU A 276 35.98 21.17 26.01
CA GLU A 276 36.66 20.54 24.86
C GLU A 276 35.70 19.89 23.85
N ASP A 277 34.45 19.64 24.25
CA ASP A 277 33.44 19.02 23.37
C ASP A 277 32.61 20.07 22.63
N PHE A 278 32.68 21.34 23.02
CA PHE A 278 32.05 22.39 22.23
C PHE A 278 32.83 22.60 20.93
N GLY A 279 32.10 22.76 19.83
CA GLY A 279 32.68 22.80 18.50
C GLY A 279 31.74 22.24 17.45
N SER A 280 32.28 21.98 16.26
CA SER A 280 31.49 21.47 15.15
C SER A 280 31.70 19.97 14.96
N TYR A 281 30.61 19.26 14.72
CA TYR A 281 30.57 17.84 14.44
C TYR A 281 30.01 17.60 13.05
N ARG A 282 30.53 16.58 12.35
CA ARG A 282 30.01 16.16 11.04
C ARG A 282 29.43 14.77 11.11
N CYS A 283 28.19 14.60 10.64
CA CYS A 283 27.70 13.29 10.24
C CYS A 283 28.04 13.07 8.77
N VAL A 284 28.67 11.93 8.46
CA VAL A 284 29.10 11.59 7.10
C VAL A 284 28.36 10.35 6.64
N ALA A 285 27.88 10.37 5.40
CA ALA A 285 27.23 9.24 4.74
C ALA A 285 27.85 8.98 3.36
N LYS A 286 28.24 7.72 3.11
CA LYS A 286 28.94 7.32 1.89
C LYS A 286 28.37 6.05 1.29
N ASN A 287 28.04 6.07 0.00
CA ASN A 287 27.72 4.85 -0.76
C ASN A 287 28.56 4.77 -2.05
N SER A 288 28.29 3.77 -2.88
CA SER A 288 29.02 3.56 -4.15
C SER A 288 28.83 4.68 -5.19
N LEU A 289 27.94 5.63 -4.95
CA LEU A 289 27.57 6.70 -5.87
C LEU A 289 28.05 8.08 -5.42
N GLY A 290 28.44 8.22 -4.15
CA GLY A 290 28.90 9.49 -3.61
C GLY A 290 29.03 9.50 -2.09
N GLU A 291 29.40 10.67 -1.60
CA GLU A 291 29.61 10.98 -0.19
C GLU A 291 29.00 12.35 0.08
N THR A 292 28.37 12.50 1.24
CA THR A 292 27.88 13.78 1.74
C THR A 292 28.13 13.84 3.24
N ASP A 293 28.29 15.05 3.76
CA ASP A 293 28.39 15.33 5.17
C ASP A 293 27.45 16.47 5.57
N GLY A 294 27.17 16.57 6.87
CA GLY A 294 26.35 17.64 7.42
C GLY A 294 26.94 18.12 8.75
N LEU A 295 27.00 19.45 8.91
CA LEU A 295 27.61 20.11 10.05
C LEU A 295 26.58 20.43 11.14
N ILE A 296 26.92 20.08 12.39
CA ILE A 296 26.15 20.40 13.59
C ILE A 296 27.09 21.11 14.56
N LYS A 297 26.73 22.31 15.01
CA LYS A 297 27.51 23.08 15.98
C LYS A 297 26.97 22.85 17.38
N LEU A 298 27.83 22.44 18.31
CA LEU A 298 27.53 22.35 19.75
C LEU A 298 28.14 23.56 20.45
N ASP A 299 27.29 24.46 20.95
CA ASP A 299 27.69 25.70 21.62
C ASP A 299 27.40 25.66 23.12
N GLU A 300 28.29 26.27 23.90
CA GLU A 300 28.10 26.45 25.33
C GLU A 300 27.02 27.50 25.60
N ILE A 301 26.01 27.14 26.39
CA ILE A 301 25.03 28.12 26.87
C ILE A 301 25.65 28.86 28.06
N PRO A 302 25.91 30.17 27.95
CA PRO A 302 26.51 30.94 29.03
C PRO A 302 25.57 30.97 30.25
N ALA A 303 26.16 30.80 31.44
CA ALA A 303 25.41 30.92 32.68
C ALA A 303 24.80 32.34 32.80
N PRO A 304 23.59 32.47 33.38
CA PRO A 304 22.97 33.78 33.58
C PRO A 304 23.86 34.67 34.45
N VAL A 305 24.25 35.84 33.92
CA VAL A 305 25.16 36.76 34.60
C VAL A 305 24.40 37.49 35.71
N THR A 306 24.53 37.05 36.96
CA THR A 306 24.05 37.80 38.12
C THR A 306 24.99 38.97 38.37
N LYS A 307 24.66 40.17 37.86
CA LYS A 307 25.41 41.40 38.22
C LYS A 307 25.15 41.71 39.70
N ILE A 308 26.13 41.40 40.55
CA ILE A 308 26.15 41.88 41.94
C ILE A 308 26.46 43.38 41.87
N ALA A 309 25.45 44.22 42.12
CA ALA A 309 25.68 45.65 42.33
C ALA A 309 26.45 45.83 43.64
N SER A 310 27.73 46.22 43.55
CA SER A 310 28.50 46.65 44.71
C SER A 310 27.96 47.99 45.20
N ILE A 311 27.20 47.98 46.29
CA ILE A 311 26.81 49.21 46.99
C ILE A 311 28.06 49.73 47.70
N ILE A 312 28.78 50.65 47.06
CA ILE A 312 29.72 51.52 47.78
C ILE A 312 28.86 52.53 48.56
N GLN A 313 28.62 52.27 49.85
CA GLN A 313 28.09 53.30 50.74
C GLN A 313 29.18 54.35 50.98
N THR A 314 29.19 55.41 50.18
CA THR A 314 29.90 56.64 50.56
C THR A 314 29.09 57.33 51.65
N ASN A 315 29.56 57.23 52.90
CA ASN A 315 29.09 58.09 53.98
C ASN A 315 29.53 59.54 53.70
N THR A 316 28.68 60.29 53.01
CA THR A 316 28.78 61.76 53.00
C THR A 316 27.92 62.30 54.13
N ASN A 317 28.56 62.64 55.25
CA ASN A 317 28.00 63.57 56.22
C ASN A 317 27.98 64.96 55.59
N VAL A 318 26.78 65.47 55.28
CA VAL A 318 26.57 66.89 54.96
C VAL A 318 25.54 67.42 55.93
N ASN A 319 26.02 68.11 56.96
CA ASN A 319 25.27 69.19 57.59
C ASN A 319 25.42 70.41 56.68
N ASP A 320 24.31 71.02 56.25
CA ASP A 320 23.90 72.38 56.65
C ASP A 320 22.85 72.97 55.68
N SER A 321 21.90 73.68 56.29
CA SER A 321 21.01 74.76 55.82
C SER A 321 20.50 74.89 54.36
N LEU A 322 19.16 74.84 54.28
CA LEU A 322 18.25 75.76 53.56
C LEU A 322 18.88 76.79 52.60
N GLU A 323 18.56 76.70 51.31
CA GLU A 323 18.02 77.84 50.56
C GLU A 323 17.29 77.46 49.26
N LYS A 324 16.44 78.39 48.83
CA LYS A 324 15.35 78.28 47.84
C LYS A 324 15.83 78.22 46.38
N GLY A 325 15.03 77.52 45.57
CA GLY A 325 14.51 78.03 44.30
C GLY A 325 15.42 77.97 43.07
N GLY A 326 14.95 77.31 42.00
CA GLY A 326 15.56 77.46 40.68
C GLY A 326 15.23 76.34 39.71
N ARG A 327 14.23 76.57 38.86
CA ARG A 327 13.83 75.71 37.74
C ARG A 327 14.71 76.06 36.53
N GLN A 328 15.41 75.10 35.92
CA GLN A 328 15.56 74.99 34.45
C GLN A 328 16.15 73.65 33.99
N ARG A 329 15.67 73.25 32.80
CA ARG A 329 15.86 71.98 32.07
C ARG A 329 17.19 71.93 31.30
N LEU A 330 17.64 70.69 31.05
CA LEU A 330 18.14 70.04 29.80
C LEU A 330 19.12 68.93 30.25
N SER A 331 19.27 67.74 29.68
CA SER A 331 18.76 67.00 28.54
C SER A 331 19.35 65.58 28.71
N GLY A 332 18.62 64.49 28.44
CA GLY A 332 19.25 63.16 28.36
C GLY A 332 18.32 61.96 28.52
N ASN A 333 17.85 61.47 27.37
CA ASN A 333 17.31 60.12 27.10
C ASN A 333 18.23 59.00 27.63
N ALA A 334 17.83 57.76 27.91
CA ALA A 334 16.56 57.04 27.87
C ALA A 334 16.69 55.83 28.82
N VAL A 335 15.57 55.43 29.43
CA VAL A 335 15.44 54.24 30.29
C VAL A 335 14.58 53.23 29.53
N SER A 336 14.99 51.95 29.49
CA SER A 336 14.13 50.82 29.12
C SER A 336 13.63 50.14 30.39
N ASP A 337 12.32 50.22 30.62
CA ASP A 337 11.59 49.50 31.67
C ASP A 337 11.42 48.02 31.31
N TYR A 338 11.66 47.14 32.28
CA TYR A 338 11.18 45.75 32.29
C TYR A 338 10.03 45.63 33.30
N GLN A 339 8.91 45.02 32.90
CA GLN A 339 7.83 44.60 33.80
C GLN A 339 7.86 43.09 34.01
N TRP A 340 7.77 42.68 35.28
CA TRP A 340 7.55 41.30 35.72
C TRP A 340 6.04 41.05 35.89
N GLN A 341 5.61 39.81 35.69
CA GLN A 341 4.23 39.39 35.92
C GLN A 341 4.22 38.13 36.79
N ASP A 342 3.58 38.24 37.96
CA ASP A 342 3.43 37.19 38.97
C ASP A 342 2.38 36.15 38.55
N SER A 343 2.61 34.90 38.93
CA SER A 343 1.68 33.78 38.80
C SER A 343 1.00 33.49 40.15
N GLU A 344 -0.32 33.64 40.21
CA GLU A 344 -1.15 33.16 41.33
C GLU A 344 -1.81 31.81 41.00
N PHE A 345 -1.77 30.91 41.97
CA PHE A 345 -2.50 29.63 42.02
C PHE A 345 -3.81 29.82 42.78
N ALA A 346 -4.90 29.18 42.32
CA ALA A 346 -6.08 28.91 43.15
C ALA A 346 -6.76 27.60 42.72
N GLU A 347 -6.98 26.70 43.69
CA GLU A 347 -7.90 25.56 43.62
C GLU A 347 -9.30 25.99 44.10
N ASP A 348 -10.36 25.43 43.51
CA ASP A 348 -11.36 24.52 44.13
C ASP A 348 -12.70 24.56 43.36
N SER A 349 -13.67 23.77 43.81
CA SER A 349 -14.56 22.90 43.04
C SER A 349 -16.03 23.33 42.93
N SER A 350 -16.71 22.67 41.97
CA SER A 350 -18.10 22.18 42.02
C SER A 350 -19.32 23.04 41.61
N THR A 351 -20.14 22.39 40.77
CA THR A 351 -21.62 22.47 40.61
C THR A 351 -22.27 23.71 40.01
N GLY A 352 -23.17 23.49 39.02
CA GLY A 352 -24.13 24.51 38.59
C GLY A 352 -24.65 24.33 37.17
N THR A 353 -25.62 23.44 36.98
CA THR A 353 -26.54 23.38 35.83
C THR A 353 -27.23 24.71 35.55
N ALA A 354 -27.22 25.19 34.30
CA ALA A 354 -28.31 25.98 33.71
C ALA A 354 -28.23 26.04 32.18
N ILE A 355 -29.30 25.59 31.53
CA ILE A 355 -29.64 25.81 30.11
C ILE A 355 -30.39 27.16 30.03
N PRO A 356 -30.15 28.00 29.02
CA PRO A 356 -31.25 28.34 28.12
C PRO A 356 -30.87 28.59 26.64
N LEU A 357 -31.67 27.96 25.78
CA LEU A 357 -32.40 28.50 24.61
C LEU A 357 -31.65 29.31 23.52
N LEU A 358 -31.73 28.74 22.30
CA LEU A 358 -31.58 29.38 21.00
C LEU A 358 -32.54 30.58 20.80
N PRO A 359 -32.22 31.47 19.86
CA PRO A 359 -33.11 31.55 18.71
C PRO A 359 -32.39 31.49 17.35
N ASP A 360 -33.11 30.92 16.38
CA ASP A 360 -32.85 30.95 14.95
C ASP A 360 -32.73 32.39 14.41
N THR A 361 -31.89 32.61 13.40
CA THR A 361 -32.36 32.95 12.04
C THR A 361 -31.22 33.15 11.02
N SER A 362 -31.57 32.70 9.83
CA SER A 362 -30.98 32.75 8.49
C SER A 362 -30.21 33.99 7.99
N SER A 363 -29.28 33.67 7.08
CA SER A 363 -28.95 34.31 5.78
C SER A 363 -27.73 35.22 5.67
N GLY A 364 -26.90 34.98 4.64
CA GLY A 364 -26.05 36.04 4.03
C GLY A 364 -24.58 35.70 3.69
N SER A 365 -24.35 34.84 2.70
CA SER A 365 -23.29 34.88 1.67
C SER A 365 -21.82 35.33 1.93
N ALA A 366 -20.91 34.43 1.53
CA ALA A 366 -19.67 34.61 0.73
C ALA A 366 -18.38 35.16 1.38
N LEU A 367 -17.34 34.32 1.50
CA LEU A 367 -16.08 34.35 0.69
C LEU A 367 -14.90 33.61 1.36
N SER A 368 -14.30 32.70 0.57
CA SER A 368 -12.85 32.39 0.48
C SER A 368 -12.12 31.53 1.52
N SER A 369 -11.23 30.71 0.96
CA SER A 369 -9.95 30.20 1.49
C SER A 369 -9.91 28.89 2.29
N ARG A 370 -9.31 27.90 1.62
CA ARG A 370 -8.25 26.96 2.04
C ARG A 370 -8.19 26.45 3.50
N SER A 371 -8.00 25.13 3.56
CA SER A 371 -7.27 24.34 4.58
C SER A 371 -8.09 23.81 5.76
N PHE A 372 -7.68 22.60 6.18
CA PHE A 372 -8.12 21.78 7.32
C PHE A 372 -9.26 20.80 7.07
N LEU A 373 -8.90 19.51 6.92
CA LEU A 373 -9.66 18.38 7.47
C LEU A 373 -8.70 17.20 7.68
N PHE A 374 -8.17 17.11 8.90
CA PHE A 374 -7.63 15.89 9.50
C PHE A 374 -8.50 15.58 10.73
N ALA A 375 -8.83 14.29 10.89
CA ALA A 375 -9.24 13.60 12.12
C ALA A 375 -10.59 13.96 12.80
N ALA A 376 -11.58 13.07 12.67
CA ALA A 376 -12.44 12.59 13.77
C ALA A 376 -13.45 11.54 13.26
N LEU A 377 -13.20 10.24 13.49
CA LEU A 377 -14.28 9.23 13.52
C LEU A 377 -13.84 7.94 14.22
N THR A 378 -13.82 7.99 15.55
CA THR A 378 -13.86 6.82 16.44
C THR A 378 -14.81 7.13 17.60
N PHE A 379 -15.55 6.11 18.04
CA PHE A 379 -16.52 6.06 19.15
C PHE A 379 -17.96 6.54 18.90
N ALA A 380 -18.81 5.64 18.43
CA ALA A 380 -20.04 5.25 19.13
C ALA A 380 -20.69 4.03 18.45
N ILE A 381 -20.80 2.92 19.19
CA ILE A 381 -21.94 1.99 19.29
C ILE A 381 -21.42 0.76 20.04
N ARG A 382 -21.50 0.83 21.36
CA ARG A 382 -21.49 -0.32 22.27
C ARG A 382 -22.57 -0.06 23.31
N ARG A 383 -23.66 -0.81 23.19
CA ARG A 383 -24.51 -1.40 24.25
C ARG A 383 -25.98 -1.40 23.84
N LEU A 384 -26.48 -2.58 23.49
CA LEU A 384 -27.75 -3.10 24.00
C LEU A 384 -27.72 -4.64 23.91
N THR A 385 -27.62 -5.25 25.11
CA THR A 385 -28.35 -6.43 25.63
C THR A 385 -28.38 -7.70 24.78
N SER A 386 -27.62 -8.76 25.11
CA SER A 386 -27.84 -9.78 26.16
C SER A 386 -29.02 -10.74 25.92
N HIS A 387 -28.69 -12.03 26.08
CA HIS A 387 -29.52 -13.22 26.37
C HIS A 387 -29.92 -14.20 25.24
N LEU A 388 -29.50 -15.46 25.51
CA LEU A 388 -30.18 -16.74 25.30
C LEU A 388 -29.98 -17.46 23.94
N LEU A 389 -29.12 -18.50 23.91
CA LEU A 389 -29.51 -19.88 24.22
C LEU A 389 -28.36 -20.87 24.07
N THR A 390 -28.23 -21.69 25.11
CA THR A 390 -27.55 -22.98 25.17
C THR A 390 -28.16 -23.99 24.19
N SER A 391 -27.34 -24.75 23.46
CA SER A 391 -27.58 -26.20 23.27
C SER A 391 -26.35 -26.91 22.70
N SER A 392 -26.07 -28.01 23.37
CA SER A 392 -25.05 -29.03 23.18
C SER A 392 -25.08 -29.68 21.80
N LEU A 393 -23.91 -30.04 21.28
CA LEU A 393 -23.75 -31.31 20.57
C LEU A 393 -22.30 -31.79 20.67
N LEU A 394 -22.16 -32.93 21.35
CA LEU A 394 -20.97 -33.76 21.40
C LEU A 394 -20.59 -34.22 20.00
N LEU A 395 -19.30 -34.27 19.71
CA LEU A 395 -18.68 -35.32 18.90
C LEU A 395 -17.23 -35.49 19.39
N CYS A 396 -17.06 -36.43 20.32
CA CYS A 396 -15.78 -37.00 20.66
C CYS A 396 -15.64 -38.27 19.82
N ASN A 397 -14.64 -38.37 18.95
CA ASN A 397 -14.18 -39.68 18.49
C ASN A 397 -12.66 -39.72 18.28
N ASN A 398 -12.07 -40.60 19.08
CA ASN A 398 -10.83 -41.35 18.92
C ASN A 398 -9.46 -40.64 18.83
N ARG A 399 -8.77 -40.72 19.98
CA ARG A 399 -7.38 -41.17 20.17
C ARG A 399 -6.30 -40.44 19.38
N GLN A 400 -5.66 -39.46 20.01
CA GLN A 400 -4.25 -39.56 20.45
C GLN A 400 -3.84 -38.35 21.29
N LYS A 401 -3.02 -38.62 22.31
CA LYS A 401 -2.49 -37.68 23.30
C LYS A 401 -1.69 -36.56 22.62
N CYS A 402 -1.97 -35.30 22.96
CA CYS A 402 -1.01 -34.22 22.81
C CYS A 402 -0.63 -33.70 24.20
N ARG A 403 0.65 -33.84 24.56
CA ARG A 403 1.28 -33.15 25.70
C ARG A 403 1.93 -31.86 25.18
N PRO A 404 2.08 -30.82 26.02
CA PRO A 404 2.63 -29.54 25.61
C PRO A 404 4.17 -29.60 25.57
N CYS A 405 4.75 -29.04 24.51
CA CYS A 405 6.02 -28.30 24.50
C CYS A 405 5.81 -27.09 23.59
#